data_AF-A0A5N4C4H8-F1
#
_entry.id   AF-A0A5N4C4H8-F1
#
_cell.length_a   1.000
_cell.length_b   1.000
_cell.length_c   1.000
_cell.angle_alpha   90.00
_cell.angle_beta   90.00
_cell.angle_gamma   90.00
#
_symmetry.space_group_name_H-M   'P 1'
#
loop_
_entity.id
_entity.type
_entity.pdbx_description
1 polymer ?
#
loop_
_entity_poly.entity_id
_entity_poly.type
_entity_poly.pdbx_seq_one_letter_code
_entity_poly.pdbx_strand_id
1 'polypeptide(L)'
;MLCTARSTVTGSCDNDGVHIIKGYNLSSTPLATLCGDEILSPVTVSGPVLLNFYSNAHTPDFGFKFSYRITPCGGVFNLSTGIVKSPSYSYSDYPNDMRCVYTITVRDDRVIQLKYVEGPLPS
;
A
#
# COMPACT_ATOMS: atom_id res chain seq x y z
N MET A 1 26.11 4.36 18.91
CA MET A 1 26.31 3.17 18.07
C MET A 1 26.27 1.96 19.00
N LEU A 2 25.11 1.31 19.07
CA LEU A 2 24.92 -0.06 19.54
C LEU A 2 23.77 -0.61 18.70
N CYS A 3 24.13 -1.08 17.50
CA CYS A 3 23.32 -2.00 16.73
C CYS A 3 23.37 -3.34 17.45
N THR A 4 22.45 -3.61 18.38
CA THR A 4 22.10 -5.01 18.66
C THR A 4 21.09 -5.43 17.62
N ALA A 5 21.66 -5.97 16.53
CA ALA A 5 20.97 -6.60 15.43
C ALA A 5 19.88 -7.56 15.92
N ARG A 6 18.64 -7.31 15.50
CA ARG A 6 17.67 -8.37 15.21
C ARG A 6 16.55 -7.87 14.32
N SER A 7 16.83 -7.72 13.03
CA SER A 7 15.86 -8.17 12.04
C SER A 7 16.37 -9.49 11.46
N THR A 8 15.45 -10.45 11.36
CA THR A 8 15.35 -11.50 10.34
C THR A 8 14.49 -12.63 10.91
N VAL A 9 13.23 -12.72 10.47
CA VAL A 9 12.44 -13.97 10.40
C VAL A 9 11.94 -14.59 11.74
N THR A 10 12.32 -14.10 12.93
CA THR A 10 11.92 -14.77 14.21
C THR A 10 11.39 -13.89 15.35
N GLY A 11 11.19 -12.58 15.17
CA GLY A 11 10.60 -11.72 16.20
C GLY A 11 9.27 -11.18 15.72
N SER A 12 8.16 -11.58 16.35
CA SER A 12 6.88 -10.94 16.09
C SER A 12 7.01 -9.46 16.47
N CYS A 13 6.48 -8.56 15.63
CA CYS A 13 6.47 -7.12 15.89
C CYS A 13 5.50 -6.81 17.06
N ASP A 14 5.71 -7.40 18.23
CA ASP A 14 4.78 -7.36 19.37
C ASP A 14 4.92 -6.07 20.19
N ASN A 15 6.07 -5.41 20.09
CA ASN A 15 6.43 -4.26 20.91
C ASN A 15 6.18 -2.95 20.17
N ASP A 16 7.01 -2.68 19.17
CA ASP A 16 7.05 -1.42 18.44
C ASP A 16 6.98 -1.72 16.95
N GLY A 17 6.12 -0.98 16.24
CA GLY A 17 5.97 -1.17 14.81
C GLY A 17 4.95 -0.25 14.18
N VAL A 18 4.81 -0.39 12.86
CA VAL A 18 3.85 0.35 12.04
C VAL A 18 3.02 -0.63 11.24
N HIS A 19 1.70 -0.55 11.40
CA HIS A 19 0.76 -1.21 10.50
C HIS A 19 0.36 -0.27 9.37
N ILE A 20 0.42 -0.77 8.14
CA ILE A 20 -0.13 -0.13 6.95
C ILE A 20 -1.44 -0.82 6.64
N ILE A 21 -2.57 -0.12 6.82
CA ILE A 21 -3.91 -0.69 6.71
C ILE A 21 -4.65 -0.03 5.56
N LYS A 22 -5.32 -0.82 4.72
CA LYS A 22 -6.19 -0.30 3.65
C LYS A 22 -7.54 0.08 4.24
N GLY A 23 -8.01 1.29 3.93
CA GLY A 23 -9.27 1.83 4.43
C GLY A 23 -9.09 2.67 5.70
N TYR A 24 -10.13 2.70 6.52
CA TYR A 24 -10.19 3.56 7.73
C TYR A 24 -10.28 2.76 9.04
N ASN A 25 -10.41 1.44 8.97
CA ASN A 25 -10.67 0.61 10.15
C ASN A 25 -9.36 0.05 10.73
N LEU A 26 -9.03 0.46 11.96
CA LEU A 26 -7.86 -0.03 12.70
C LEU A 26 -7.87 -1.54 12.95
N SER A 27 -9.04 -2.17 12.99
CA SER A 27 -9.20 -3.62 13.21
C SER A 27 -9.06 -4.44 11.92
N SER A 28 -8.89 -3.80 10.75
CA SER A 28 -8.66 -4.51 9.49
C SER A 28 -7.27 -5.13 9.45
N THR A 29 -7.14 -6.26 8.77
CA THR A 29 -5.84 -6.93 8.55
C THR A 29 -4.87 -5.95 7.87
N PRO A 30 -3.68 -5.70 8.46
CA PRO A 30 -2.66 -4.87 7.84
C PRO A 30 -2.20 -5.44 6.50
N LEU A 31 -2.01 -4.55 5.53
CA LEU A 31 -1.32 -4.86 4.27
C LEU A 31 0.15 -5.21 4.52
N ALA A 32 0.76 -4.52 5.48
CA ALA A 32 2.12 -4.78 5.95
C ALA A 32 2.25 -4.36 7.42
N THR A 33 3.13 -5.05 8.13
CA THR A 33 3.61 -4.67 9.46
C THR A 33 5.12 -4.53 9.37
N LEU A 34 5.66 -3.41 9.82
CA LEU A 34 7.08 -3.09 9.77
C LEU A 34 7.59 -2.82 11.18
N CYS A 35 8.72 -3.41 11.54
CA CYS A 35 9.43 -3.12 12.78
C CYS A 35 10.96 -3.23 12.58
N GLY A 36 11.74 -2.67 13.51
CA GLY A 36 13.20 -2.67 13.42
C GLY A 36 13.73 -1.92 12.19
N ASP A 37 14.68 -2.52 11.49
CA ASP A 37 15.32 -2.00 10.28
C ASP A 37 14.71 -2.53 8.97
N GLU A 38 13.49 -3.10 9.03
CA GLU A 38 12.79 -3.58 7.84
C GLU A 38 12.41 -2.44 6.89
N ILE A 39 12.82 -2.56 5.62
CA ILE A 39 12.49 -1.63 4.55
C ILE A 39 11.52 -2.30 3.57
N LEU A 40 10.32 -1.74 3.47
CA LEU A 40 9.33 -2.19 2.51
C LEU A 40 9.63 -1.62 1.11
N SER A 41 9.52 -2.47 0.08
CA SER A 41 9.49 -1.98 -1.30
C SER A 41 8.31 -1.05 -1.53
N PRO A 42 8.38 -0.07 -2.47
CA PRO A 42 7.27 0.85 -2.72
C PRO A 42 5.95 0.12 -2.98
N VAL A 43 4.92 0.45 -2.21
CA VAL A 43 3.59 -0.13 -2.35
C VAL A 43 2.61 0.88 -2.92
N THR A 44 1.82 0.46 -3.90
CA THR A 44 0.68 1.22 -4.40
C THR A 44 -0.59 0.70 -3.74
N VAL A 45 -1.35 1.60 -3.11
CA VAL A 45 -2.66 1.26 -2.54
C VAL A 45 -3.72 2.14 -3.17
N SER A 46 -4.78 1.53 -3.70
CA SER A 46 -5.94 2.25 -4.19
C SER A 46 -6.89 2.57 -3.04
N GLY A 47 -7.20 3.85 -2.86
CA GLY A 47 -8.15 4.34 -1.86
C GLY A 47 -7.47 4.82 -0.57
N PRO A 48 -8.25 4.98 0.51
CA PRO A 48 -7.74 5.44 1.79
C PRO A 48 -6.73 4.47 2.39
N VAL A 49 -5.72 5.01 3.06
CA VAL A 49 -4.72 4.25 3.80
C VAL A 49 -4.65 4.82 5.20
N LEU A 50 -4.68 3.92 6.18
CA LEU A 50 -4.47 4.24 7.58
C LEU A 50 -3.09 3.72 7.99
N LEU A 51 -2.33 4.56 8.68
CA LEU A 51 -1.07 4.19 9.31
C LEU A 51 -1.27 4.16 10.82
N ASN A 52 -0.94 3.03 11.45
CA ASN A 52 -1.03 2.86 12.89
C ASN A 52 0.35 2.54 13.46
N PHE A 53 0.94 3.51 14.14
CA PHE A 53 2.16 3.30 14.93
C PHE A 53 1.76 2.86 16.33
N TYR A 54 2.37 1.79 16.82
CA TYR A 54 2.22 1.29 18.17
C TYR A 54 3.59 1.10 18.80
N SER A 55 3.65 1.30 20.12
CA SER A 55 4.88 1.16 20.89
C SER A 55 4.56 0.82 22.34
N ASN A 56 5.52 0.22 23.04
CA ASN A 56 5.43 -0.11 24.46
C ASN A 56 6.17 0.94 25.34
N ALA A 57 6.33 0.66 26.64
CA ALA A 57 6.99 1.56 27.59
C ALA A 57 8.52 1.43 27.68
N HIS A 58 9.17 0.68 26.77
CA HIS A 58 10.63 0.52 26.76
C HIS A 58 11.34 1.73 26.14
N THR A 59 12.67 1.71 26.12
CA THR A 59 13.50 2.79 25.55
C THR A 59 13.17 3.02 24.07
N PRO A 60 12.80 4.25 23.67
CA PRO A 60 12.45 4.58 22.29
C PRO A 60 13.68 4.55 21.37
N ASP A 61 13.44 4.26 20.08
CA ASP A 61 14.43 4.31 19.00
C ASP A 61 14.15 5.50 18.05
N PHE A 62 14.92 5.63 16.95
CA PHE A 62 14.83 6.72 15.98
C PHE A 62 13.48 6.84 15.24
N GLY A 63 12.59 5.87 15.39
CA GLY A 63 11.26 5.86 14.78
C GLY A 63 11.29 5.50 13.29
N PHE A 64 10.31 5.98 12.54
CA PHE A 64 10.13 5.65 11.13
C PHE A 64 9.95 6.90 10.26
N LYS A 65 10.35 6.78 8.99
CA LYS A 65 10.13 7.79 7.97
C LYS A 65 9.66 7.12 6.69
N PHE A 66 8.58 7.64 6.13
CA PHE A 66 8.09 7.20 4.83
C PHE A 66 7.87 8.40 3.92
N SER A 67 7.85 8.15 2.62
CA SER A 67 7.48 9.12 1.60
C SER A 67 6.33 8.55 0.81
N TYR A 68 5.31 9.37 0.58
CA TYR A 68 4.13 8.96 -0.17
C TYR A 68 3.86 9.97 -1.28
N ARG A 69 3.19 9.49 -2.32
CA ARG A 69 2.68 10.32 -3.41
C ARG A 69 1.26 9.89 -3.71
N ILE A 70 0.35 10.85 -3.76
CA ILE A 70 -1.00 10.63 -4.22
C ILE A 70 -1.03 10.88 -5.72
N THR A 71 -1.43 9.87 -6.49
CA THR A 71 -1.61 9.97 -7.94
C THR A 71 -3.10 9.83 -8.28
N PRO A 72 -3.64 10.65 -9.20
CA PRO A 72 -5.05 10.58 -9.57
C PRO A 72 -5.39 9.26 -10.30
N CYS A 73 -4.38 8.60 -10.87
CA CYS A 73 -4.47 7.31 -11.54
C CYS A 73 -3.11 6.63 -11.66
N GLY A 74 -3.14 5.39 -12.15
CA GLY A 74 -1.96 4.58 -12.39
C GLY A 74 -1.48 3.84 -11.14
N GLY A 75 -0.30 3.24 -11.26
CA GLY A 75 0.38 2.52 -10.20
C GLY A 75 0.56 1.02 -10.49
N VAL A 76 1.07 0.29 -9.49
CA VAL A 76 1.39 -1.14 -9.61
C VAL A 76 0.33 -1.99 -8.90
N PHE A 77 -0.16 -3.02 -9.58
CA PHE A 77 -1.18 -3.94 -9.08
C PHE A 77 -0.61 -5.35 -9.06
N ASN A 78 -0.51 -5.92 -7.86
CA ASN A 78 0.03 -7.27 -7.60
C ASN A 78 -0.96 -8.16 -6.83
N LEU A 79 -2.20 -7.69 -6.65
CA LEU A 79 -3.27 -8.44 -5.98
C LEU A 79 -3.90 -9.45 -6.95
N SER A 80 -4.47 -10.52 -6.39
CA SER A 80 -5.16 -11.56 -7.17
C SER A 80 -6.40 -11.03 -7.89
N THR A 81 -7.07 -10.03 -7.32
CA THR A 81 -8.22 -9.33 -7.90
C THR A 81 -8.17 -7.85 -7.54
N GLY A 82 -8.79 -7.02 -8.37
CA GLY A 82 -8.86 -5.58 -8.14
C GLY A 82 -9.63 -4.87 -9.24
N ILE A 83 -9.91 -3.60 -8.99
CA ILE A 83 -10.55 -2.72 -9.96
C ILE A 83 -9.58 -1.59 -10.28
N VAL A 84 -9.35 -1.39 -11.57
CA VAL A 84 -8.63 -0.23 -12.10
C VAL A 84 -9.66 0.75 -12.61
N LYS A 85 -9.57 2.01 -12.16
CA LYS A 85 -10.45 3.08 -12.64
C LYS A 85 -9.61 4.13 -13.34
N SER A 86 -10.07 4.59 -14.49
CA SER A 86 -9.66 5.90 -14.98
C SER A 86 -10.14 6.96 -13.98
N PRO A 87 -9.43 8.08 -13.84
CA PRO A 87 -9.93 9.20 -13.07
C PRO A 87 -11.31 9.62 -13.60
N SER A 88 -12.24 9.89 -12.71
CA SER A 88 -13.52 10.48 -13.05
C SER A 88 -13.35 11.99 -13.20
N TYR A 89 -12.96 12.44 -14.38
CA TYR A 89 -13.15 13.83 -14.79
C TYR A 89 -14.42 13.89 -15.64
N SER A 90 -15.15 15.01 -15.56
CA SER A 90 -16.22 15.31 -16.51
C SER A 90 -15.63 15.26 -17.93
N TYR A 91 -16.46 14.98 -18.95
CA TYR A 91 -16.00 14.93 -20.35
C TYR A 91 -15.31 16.24 -20.79
N SER A 92 -15.52 17.33 -20.05
CA SER A 92 -14.93 18.66 -20.26
C SER A 92 -13.66 18.96 -19.45
N ASP A 93 -13.31 18.19 -18.41
CA ASP A 93 -12.24 18.53 -17.44
C ASP A 93 -11.09 17.53 -17.38
N TYR A 94 -10.94 16.63 -18.36
CA TYR A 94 -9.76 15.77 -18.41
C TYR A 94 -8.53 16.65 -18.69
N PRO A 95 -7.53 16.71 -17.79
CA PRO A 95 -6.37 17.56 -18.02
C PRO A 95 -5.68 17.13 -19.30
N ASN A 96 -5.44 18.07 -20.21
CA ASN A 96 -4.56 17.82 -21.35
C ASN A 96 -3.22 17.29 -20.80
N ASP A 97 -2.72 16.20 -21.39
CA ASP A 97 -1.50 15.50 -21.00
C ASP A 97 -1.52 14.64 -19.71
N MET A 98 -2.70 14.31 -19.16
CA MET A 98 -2.77 13.29 -18.11
C MET A 98 -2.41 11.89 -18.65
N ARG A 99 -1.33 11.31 -18.12
CA ARG A 99 -0.85 9.97 -18.50
C ARG A 99 -0.94 8.99 -17.32
N CYS A 100 -1.95 8.13 -17.36
CA CYS A 100 -2.13 7.05 -16.38
C CYS A 100 -1.45 5.76 -16.88
N VAL A 101 -0.53 5.19 -16.10
CA VAL A 101 0.10 3.89 -16.39
C VAL A 101 -0.25 2.91 -15.28
N TYR A 102 -0.90 1.81 -15.64
CA TYR A 102 -1.29 0.74 -14.72
C TYR A 102 -0.46 -0.49 -15.04
N THR A 103 0.42 -0.88 -14.11
CA THR A 103 1.29 -2.05 -14.27
C THR A 103 0.72 -3.19 -13.46
N ILE A 104 0.19 -4.23 -14.12
CA ILE A 104 -0.36 -5.42 -13.47
C ILE A 104 0.71 -6.51 -13.52
N THR A 105 1.13 -6.99 -12.36
CA THR A 105 2.17 -8.03 -12.22
C THR A 105 1.57 -9.26 -11.55
N VAL A 106 1.77 -10.42 -12.16
CA VAL A 106 1.37 -11.73 -11.64
C VAL A 106 2.55 -12.69 -11.70
N ARG A 107 2.45 -13.81 -10.98
CA ARG A 107 3.44 -14.90 -11.08
C ARG A 107 3.39 -15.55 -12.48
N ASP A 108 4.49 -16.19 -12.87
CA ASP A 108 4.66 -16.82 -14.19
C ASP A 108 3.63 -17.93 -14.48
N ASP A 109 3.04 -18.52 -13.44
CA ASP A 109 2.01 -19.57 -13.53
C ASP A 109 0.58 -19.02 -13.62
N ARG A 110 0.39 -17.72 -13.89
CA ARG A 110 -0.92 -17.05 -13.90
C ARG A 110 -1.18 -16.24 -15.16
N VAL A 111 -2.46 -16.08 -15.47
CA VAL A 111 -2.92 -15.26 -16.61
C VAL A 111 -3.71 -14.06 -16.08
N ILE A 112 -3.51 -12.90 -16.72
CA ILE A 112 -4.27 -11.68 -16.43
C ILE A 112 -5.56 -11.70 -17.25
N GLN A 113 -6.71 -11.68 -16.57
CA GLN A 113 -8.02 -11.51 -17.21
C GLN A 113 -8.54 -10.10 -16.95
N LEU A 114 -8.79 -9.33 -18.02
CA LEU A 114 -9.39 -8.02 -17.94
C LEU A 114 -10.85 -8.07 -18.41
N LYS A 115 -11.75 -7.49 -17.62
CA LYS A 115 -13.14 -7.26 -18.00
C LYS A 115 -13.42 -5.77 -17.95
N TYR A 116 -13.78 -5.21 -19.10
CA TYR A 116 -14.25 -3.84 -19.17
C TYR A 116 -15.67 -3.75 -18.63
N VAL A 117 -15.90 -2.77 -17.77
CA VAL A 117 -17.21 -2.45 -17.21
C VAL A 117 -17.47 -0.99 -17.52
N GLU A 118 -18.50 -0.72 -18.31
CA GLU A 118 -19.04 0.62 -18.48
C GLU A 118 -20.16 0.82 -17.47
N GLY A 119 -20.10 1.90 -16.69
CA GLY A 119 -21.09 2.23 -15.67
C GLY A 119 -20.58 2.12 -14.21
N PRO A 120 -21.46 2.28 -13.22
CA PRO A 120 -21.08 2.21 -11.82
C PRO A 120 -20.54 0.83 -11.48
N LEU A 121 -19.42 0.80 -10.76
CA LEU A 121 -18.79 -0.45 -10.36
C LEU A 121 -19.63 -1.16 -9.31
N PRO A 122 -19.69 -2.51 -9.35
CA PRO A 122 -20.39 -3.29 -8.35
C PRO A 122 -19.82 -3.00 -6.95
N SER A 123 -20.71 -2.84 -5.98
CA SER A 123 -20.44 -2.66 -4.55
C SER A 123 -19.85 -3.90 -3.91
#